data_AF-A0A0B6YUY3-F1
#
_entry.id   AF-A0A0B6YUY3-F1
#
_cell.length_a   1.000
_cell.length_b   1.000
_cell.length_c   1.000
_cell.angle_alpha   90.00
_cell.angle_beta   90.00
_cell.angle_gamma   90.00
#
_symmetry.space_group_name_H-M   'P 1'
#
loop_
_entity.id
_entity.type
_entity.pdbx_description
1 polymer ?
#
loop_
_entity_poly.entity_id
_entity_poly.type
_entity_poly.pdbx_seq_one_letter_code
_entity_poly.pdbx_strand_id
1 'polypeptide(L)'
;PAIDIPDTCPWHLVMSDLAHRLRLMEMAFKEQVIAREVIAAEVTNQSYSNMELERKLDEFVSVMKQLSVKLDKLKEQTSELSSRLYSDECLGFLVLLFVIVQVILALRTKLRDKQGHGQEIKVHTTQAHNSSSIAHTGSSDTINGISTSPKSSTNFRQDACVVTFSTGISDHDAVQIDLLLTHVTEMIKFPIKQTYLISSHESLKECPKAKVYLVLVNSLCLISDNLGNGNGGSDDADRRSKHQQDTTLKMTSLRLLNMSSSLVILVLTNEHGSQKLSDHALYNTTLSLIQSYDAIQELASNGRLLTIWKDFSPYQLSHVKKLGRSVFSLKGK
;
A
#
# COMPACT_ATOMS: atom_id res chain seq x y z
N PRO A 1 -57.36 20.90 82.31
CA PRO A 1 -56.11 21.61 81.95
C PRO A 1 -56.04 21.78 80.43
N ALA A 2 -56.44 22.97 79.95
CA ALA A 2 -56.30 23.34 78.54
C ALA A 2 -54.81 23.54 78.24
N ILE A 3 -54.33 22.89 77.19
CA ILE A 3 -52.98 23.08 76.67
C ILE A 3 -53.08 24.29 75.74
N ASP A 4 -52.61 25.45 76.21
CA ASP A 4 -52.42 26.63 75.37
C ASP A 4 -51.37 26.29 74.31
N ILE A 5 -51.83 26.08 73.07
CA ILE A 5 -50.98 26.08 71.90
C ILE A 5 -50.72 27.56 71.60
N PRO A 6 -49.48 28.06 71.69
CA PRO A 6 -49.22 29.46 71.42
C PRO A 6 -49.55 29.75 69.95
N ASP A 7 -50.46 30.70 69.73
CA ASP A 7 -50.79 31.27 68.43
C ASP A 7 -49.50 31.73 67.75
N THR A 8 -49.00 30.89 66.86
CA THR A 8 -47.79 31.17 66.09
C THR A 8 -48.20 32.21 65.05
N CYS A 9 -47.79 33.46 65.27
CA CYS A 9 -48.10 34.58 64.38
C CYS A 9 -47.78 34.18 62.93
N PRO A 10 -48.76 34.17 61.99
CA PRO A 10 -48.57 33.70 60.61
C PRO A 10 -47.42 34.40 59.88
N TRP A 11 -47.14 35.64 60.26
CA TRP A 11 -46.03 36.43 59.75
C TRP A 11 -44.66 35.87 60.11
N HIS A 12 -44.51 35.17 61.24
CA HIS A 12 -43.24 34.54 61.60
C HIS A 12 -42.88 33.42 60.61
N LEU A 13 -43.87 32.62 60.21
CA LEU A 13 -43.67 31.55 59.23
C LEU A 13 -43.28 32.12 57.86
N VAL A 14 -43.97 33.16 57.39
CA VAL A 14 -43.68 33.85 56.12
C VAL A 14 -42.28 34.50 56.15
N MET A 15 -41.93 35.19 57.23
CA MET A 15 -40.60 35.81 57.36
C MET A 15 -39.48 34.76 57.45
N SER A 16 -39.73 33.62 58.10
CA SER A 16 -38.76 32.51 58.15
C SER A 16 -38.55 31.87 56.78
N ASP A 17 -39.61 31.67 55.97
CA ASP A 17 -39.51 31.17 54.60
C ASP A 17 -38.76 32.17 53.71
N LEU A 18 -39.08 33.46 53.81
CA LEU A 18 -38.41 34.51 53.04
C LEU A 18 -36.91 34.60 53.38
N ALA A 19 -36.56 34.54 54.66
CA ALA A 19 -35.17 34.52 55.12
C ALA A 19 -34.43 33.26 54.63
N HIS A 20 -35.09 32.10 54.64
CA HIS A 20 -34.54 30.86 54.12
C HIS A 20 -34.27 30.95 52.61
N ARG A 21 -35.23 31.45 51.83
CA ARG A 21 -35.07 31.65 50.38
C ARG A 21 -34.00 32.67 50.04
N LEU A 22 -33.90 33.76 50.79
CA LEU A 22 -32.81 34.73 50.64
C LEU A 22 -31.44 34.07 50.89
N ARG A 23 -31.33 33.22 51.91
CA ARG A 23 -30.10 32.48 52.19
C ARG A 23 -29.76 31.47 51.10
N LEU A 24 -30.74 30.76 50.55
CA LEU A 24 -30.54 29.88 49.39
C LEU A 24 -30.06 30.66 48.17
N MET A 25 -30.67 31.83 47.91
CA MET A 25 -30.28 32.71 46.81
C MET A 25 -28.86 33.26 46.99
N GLU A 26 -28.48 33.63 48.22
CA GLU A 26 -27.13 34.07 48.55
C GLU A 26 -26.11 32.95 48.33
N MET A 27 -26.41 31.71 48.74
CA MET A 27 -25.53 30.56 48.50
C MET A 27 -25.38 30.27 47.01
N ALA A 28 -26.48 30.25 46.26
CA ALA A 28 -26.45 30.05 44.81
C ALA A 28 -25.65 31.15 44.09
N PHE A 29 -25.76 32.40 44.54
CA PHE A 29 -24.96 33.50 44.00
C PHE A 29 -23.47 33.32 44.28
N LYS A 30 -23.09 32.92 45.51
CA LYS A 30 -21.69 32.64 45.85
C LYS A 30 -21.12 31.50 45.01
N GLU A 31 -21.87 30.42 44.85
CA GLU A 31 -21.47 29.30 43.97
C GLU A 31 -21.28 29.77 42.52
N GLN A 32 -22.18 30.61 42.01
CA GLN A 32 -22.04 31.15 40.65
C GLN A 32 -20.81 32.05 40.49
N VAL A 33 -20.47 32.85 41.50
CA VAL A 33 -19.26 33.69 41.47
C VAL A 33 -18.01 32.82 41.46
N ILE A 34 -17.93 31.82 42.34
CA ILE A 34 -16.79 30.88 42.38
C ILE A 34 -16.66 30.14 41.04
N ALA A 35 -17.78 29.66 40.47
CA ALA A 35 -17.77 29.00 39.17
C ALA A 35 -17.22 29.92 38.06
N ARG A 36 -17.59 31.21 38.06
CA ARG A 36 -17.05 32.19 37.09
C ARG A 36 -15.56 32.44 37.27
N GLU A 37 -15.07 32.53 38.50
CA GLU A 37 -13.64 32.70 38.78
C GLU A 37 -12.83 31.49 38.30
N VAL A 38 -13.32 30.27 38.53
CA VAL A 38 -12.70 29.04 38.04
C VAL A 38 -12.65 29.00 36.52
N ILE A 39 -13.76 29.35 35.86
CA ILE A 39 -13.81 29.43 34.39
C ILE A 39 -12.82 30.48 33.86
N ALA A 40 -12.72 31.65 34.49
CA ALA A 40 -11.78 32.69 34.07
C ALA A 40 -10.31 32.25 34.23
N ALA A 41 -9.98 31.55 35.32
CA ALA A 41 -8.66 30.98 35.53
C ALA A 41 -8.33 29.91 34.47
N GLU A 42 -9.28 29.04 34.16
CA GLU A 42 -9.12 28.00 33.15
C GLU A 42 -8.95 28.59 31.74
N VAL A 43 -9.75 29.60 31.36
CA VAL A 43 -9.60 30.31 30.07
C VAL A 43 -8.22 30.97 29.97
N THR A 44 -7.74 31.56 31.06
CA THR A 44 -6.40 32.18 31.09
C THR A 44 -5.31 31.12 30.91
N ASN A 45 -5.45 29.97 31.57
CA ASN A 45 -4.52 28.85 31.43
C ASN A 45 -4.50 28.29 30.00
N GLN A 46 -5.68 28.11 29.39
CA GLN A 46 -5.80 27.70 27.99
C GLN A 46 -5.18 28.72 27.03
N SER A 47 -5.36 30.01 27.29
CA SER A 47 -4.72 31.07 26.50
C SER A 47 -3.20 30.97 26.56
N TYR A 48 -2.62 30.69 27.73
CA TYR A 48 -1.17 30.49 27.86
C TYR A 48 -0.69 29.24 27.11
N SER A 49 -1.41 28.13 27.24
CA SER A 49 -1.10 26.89 26.51
C SER A 49 -1.16 27.07 25.00
N ASN A 50 -2.14 27.84 24.50
CA ASN A 50 -2.27 28.12 23.07
C ASN A 50 -1.10 28.97 22.56
N MET A 51 -0.69 29.99 23.32
CA MET A 51 0.46 30.82 22.96
C MET A 51 1.77 30.02 22.88
N GLU A 52 1.99 29.08 23.82
CA GLU A 52 3.17 28.21 23.77
C GLU A 52 3.09 27.22 22.60
N LEU A 53 1.90 26.73 22.25
CA LEU A 53 1.70 25.88 21.09
C LEU A 53 1.99 26.62 19.77
N GLU A 54 1.53 27.86 19.63
CA GLU A 54 1.85 28.73 18.49
C GLU A 54 3.35 28.95 18.36
N ARG A 55 4.03 29.23 19.48
CA ARG A 55 5.49 29.38 19.51
C ARG A 55 6.22 28.11 19.03
N LYS A 56 5.75 26.93 19.46
CA LYS A 56 6.30 25.65 19.03
C LYS A 56 6.04 25.36 17.55
N LEU A 57 4.89 25.77 17.04
CA LEU A 57 4.55 25.63 15.63
C LEU A 57 5.45 26.51 14.76
N ASP A 58 5.71 27.75 15.17
CA ASP A 58 6.62 28.66 14.47
C ASP A 58 8.07 28.13 14.44
N GLU A 59 8.53 27.59 15.58
CA GLU A 59 9.83 26.93 15.69
C GLU A 59 9.94 25.74 14.73
N PHE A 60 8.90 24.90 14.68
CA PHE A 60 8.82 23.77 13.75
C PHE A 60 8.83 24.20 12.28
N VAL A 61 8.04 25.23 11.92
CA VAL A 61 8.01 25.77 10.55
C VAL A 61 9.37 26.34 10.15
N SER A 62 10.08 27.00 11.07
CA SER A 62 11.44 27.50 10.84
C SER A 62 12.41 26.36 10.55
N VAL A 63 12.39 25.29 11.36
CA VAL A 63 13.22 24.10 11.15
C VAL A 63 12.92 23.43 9.81
N MET A 64 11.64 23.29 9.45
CA MET A 64 11.23 22.73 8.15
C MET A 64 11.75 23.55 6.96
N LYS A 65 11.71 24.89 7.05
CA LYS A 65 12.28 25.76 6.02
C LYS A 65 13.80 25.56 5.89
N GLN A 66 14.51 25.48 7.01
CA GLN A 66 15.95 25.20 6.99
C GLN A 66 16.27 23.83 6.38
N LEU A 67 15.46 22.81 6.67
CA LEU A 67 15.63 21.47 6.11
C LEU A 67 15.40 21.48 4.58
N SER A 68 14.37 22.19 4.11
CA SER A 68 14.08 22.36 2.68
C SER A 68 15.28 22.96 1.94
N VAL A 69 15.86 24.04 2.46
CA VAL A 69 17.03 24.69 1.86
C VAL A 69 18.23 23.74 1.79
N LYS A 70 18.46 22.93 2.84
CA LYS A 70 19.54 21.92 2.83
C LYS A 70 19.29 20.82 1.79
N LEU A 71 18.04 20.38 1.64
CA LEU A 71 17.66 19.37 0.66
C LEU A 71 17.86 19.90 -0.77
N ASP A 72 17.45 21.13 -1.05
CA ASP A 72 17.65 21.78 -2.34
C ASP A 72 19.15 21.89 -2.68
N LYS A 73 19.98 22.26 -1.69
CA LYS A 73 21.44 22.29 -1.85
C LYS A 73 22.04 20.92 -2.15
N LEU A 74 21.60 19.87 -1.44
CA LEU A 74 22.05 18.49 -1.69
C LEU A 74 21.63 18.00 -3.08
N LYS A 75 20.44 18.37 -3.54
CA LYS A 75 19.93 18.05 -4.87
C LYS A 75 20.77 18.72 -5.95
N GLU A 76 21.11 19.99 -5.78
CA GLU A 76 22.00 20.73 -6.69
C GLU A 76 23.38 20.06 -6.77
N GLN A 77 23.99 19.76 -5.62
CA GLN A 77 25.28 19.04 -5.56
C GLN A 77 25.23 17.67 -6.24
N THR A 78 24.14 16.92 -6.04
CA THR A 78 23.94 15.61 -6.68
C THR A 78 23.82 15.76 -8.20
N SER A 79 23.10 16.78 -8.66
CA SER A 79 22.97 17.07 -10.09
C SER A 79 24.31 17.45 -10.73
N GLU A 80 25.14 18.24 -10.03
CA GLU A 80 26.50 18.58 -10.47
C GLU A 80 27.42 17.36 -10.53
N LEU A 81 27.37 16.50 -9.51
CA LEU A 81 28.13 15.24 -9.49
C LEU A 81 27.69 14.33 -10.64
N SER A 82 26.38 14.20 -10.88
CA SER A 82 25.86 13.37 -11.96
C SER A 82 26.26 13.87 -13.35
N SER A 83 26.31 15.18 -13.57
CA SER A 83 26.73 15.76 -14.86
C SER A 83 28.24 15.61 -15.08
N ARG A 84 29.05 15.75 -14.03
CA ARG A 84 30.49 15.45 -14.08
C ARG A 84 30.75 13.98 -14.39
N LEU A 85 30.04 13.06 -13.72
CA LEU A 85 30.20 11.62 -13.95
C LEU A 85 29.83 11.25 -15.40
N TYR A 86 28.72 11.79 -15.90
CA TYR A 86 28.29 11.57 -17.29
C TYR A 86 29.30 12.12 -18.31
N SER A 87 29.88 13.30 -18.03
CA SER A 87 30.95 13.87 -18.86
C SER A 87 32.21 13.00 -18.86
N ASP A 88 32.61 12.48 -17.70
CA ASP A 88 33.78 11.59 -17.56
C ASP A 88 33.54 10.23 -18.26
N GLU A 89 32.35 9.67 -18.15
CA GLU A 89 31.96 8.44 -18.86
C GLU A 89 31.99 8.62 -20.39
N CYS A 90 31.48 9.75 -20.89
CA CYS A 90 31.54 10.08 -22.32
C CYS A 90 32.98 10.27 -22.81
N LEU A 91 33.83 10.90 -22.01
CA LEU A 91 35.26 11.07 -22.30
C LEU A 91 35.97 9.71 -22.32
N GLY A 92 35.71 8.85 -21.34
CA GLY A 92 36.24 7.49 -21.28
C GLY A 92 35.86 6.66 -22.51
N PHE A 93 34.60 6.76 -22.95
CA PHE A 93 34.13 6.09 -24.16
C PHE A 93 34.83 6.61 -25.43
N LEU A 94 35.03 7.93 -25.55
CA LEU A 94 35.75 8.53 -26.67
C LEU A 94 37.21 8.07 -26.75
N VAL A 95 37.90 8.02 -25.60
CA VAL A 95 39.28 7.53 -25.54
C VAL A 95 39.36 6.06 -25.95
N LEU A 96 38.43 5.23 -25.47
CA LEU A 96 38.35 3.82 -25.86
C LEU A 96 38.14 3.66 -27.38
N LEU A 97 37.21 4.44 -27.96
CA LEU A 97 36.96 4.46 -29.40
C LEU A 97 38.21 4.82 -30.20
N PHE A 98 38.96 5.84 -29.74
CA PHE A 98 40.19 6.25 -30.40
C PHE A 98 41.25 5.15 -30.37
N VAL A 99 41.41 4.45 -29.23
CA VAL A 99 42.31 3.29 -29.12
C VAL A 99 41.89 2.17 -30.07
N ILE A 100 40.60 1.84 -30.14
CA ILE A 100 40.09 0.80 -31.05
C ILE A 100 40.39 1.18 -32.51
N VAL A 101 40.14 2.43 -32.91
CA VAL A 101 40.43 2.93 -34.26
C VAL A 101 41.93 2.85 -34.55
N GLN A 102 42.78 3.27 -33.62
CA GLN A 102 44.24 3.16 -33.73
C GLN A 102 44.69 1.69 -33.92
N VAL A 103 44.14 0.76 -33.15
CA VAL A 103 44.43 -0.67 -33.26
C VAL A 103 44.00 -1.21 -34.63
N ILE A 104 42.81 -0.84 -35.13
CA ILE A 104 42.34 -1.24 -36.46
C ILE A 104 43.24 -0.67 -37.56
N LEU A 105 43.64 0.60 -37.47
CA LEU A 105 44.55 1.23 -38.43
C LEU A 105 45.93 0.56 -38.41
N ALA A 106 46.48 0.26 -37.23
CA ALA A 106 47.75 -0.45 -37.06
C ALA A 106 47.69 -1.90 -37.58
N LEU A 107 46.56 -2.59 -37.38
CA LEU A 107 46.33 -3.91 -37.95
C LEU A 107 46.22 -3.86 -39.47
N ARG A 108 45.54 -2.84 -40.03
CA ARG A 108 45.43 -2.66 -41.48
C ARG A 108 46.77 -2.37 -42.15
N THR A 109 47.64 -1.57 -41.53
CA THR A 109 48.99 -1.34 -42.08
C THR A 109 49.81 -2.63 -42.03
N LYS A 110 49.78 -3.38 -40.92
CA LYS A 110 50.47 -4.68 -40.80
C LYS A 110 49.93 -5.75 -41.75
N LEU A 111 48.63 -5.76 -42.04
CA LEU A 111 48.02 -6.68 -43.03
C LEU A 111 48.40 -6.29 -44.45
N ARG A 112 48.43 -4.99 -44.77
CA ARG A 112 48.83 -4.49 -46.09
C ARG A 112 50.31 -4.76 -46.39
N ASP A 113 51.18 -4.71 -45.39
CA ASP A 113 52.59 -5.11 -45.53
C ASP A 113 52.75 -6.62 -45.78
N LYS A 114 51.83 -7.46 -45.26
CA LYS A 114 51.81 -8.91 -45.55
C LYS A 114 51.17 -9.26 -46.88
N GLN A 115 50.27 -8.43 -47.40
CA GLN A 115 49.58 -8.65 -48.67
C GLN A 115 50.38 -8.18 -49.90
N GLY A 116 51.48 -7.44 -49.69
CA GLY A 116 52.41 -7.01 -50.75
C GLY A 116 53.39 -8.07 -51.25
N HIS A 117 53.30 -9.32 -50.81
CA HIS A 117 54.26 -10.38 -51.18
C HIS A 117 53.68 -11.69 -51.71
N GLY A 118 52.43 -11.70 -52.16
CA GLY A 118 51.93 -12.87 -52.87
C GLY A 118 50.48 -12.78 -53.28
N GLN A 119 50.23 -12.49 -54.55
CA GLN A 119 49.23 -13.18 -55.38
C GLN A 119 49.27 -12.66 -56.83
N GLU A 120 50.09 -13.31 -57.65
CA GLU A 120 49.74 -13.57 -59.06
C GLU A 120 49.10 -14.96 -59.12
N ILE A 121 47.78 -15.06 -59.32
CA ILE A 121 47.18 -16.20 -60.04
C ILE A 121 45.98 -15.69 -60.87
N LYS A 122 46.03 -16.01 -62.16
CA LYS A 122 45.10 -15.70 -63.25
C LYS A 122 43.72 -16.37 -63.11
N VAL A 123 42.68 -15.58 -63.37
CA VAL A 123 41.59 -15.74 -64.36
C VAL A 123 41.06 -17.16 -64.68
N HIS A 124 39.78 -17.42 -64.42
CA HIS A 124 38.82 -17.72 -65.51
C HIS A 124 37.35 -17.53 -65.15
N THR A 125 36.66 -16.87 -66.08
CA THR A 125 35.24 -16.53 -66.19
C THR A 125 34.42 -17.66 -66.82
N THR A 126 33.20 -17.92 -66.31
CA THR A 126 31.93 -18.33 -66.99
C THR A 126 30.97 -18.85 -65.91
N GLN A 127 29.64 -18.77 -65.92
CA GLN A 127 28.62 -18.09 -66.74
C GLN A 127 27.31 -18.13 -65.91
N ALA A 128 26.40 -17.17 -66.12
CA ALA A 128 25.10 -17.09 -65.45
C ALA A 128 24.07 -18.07 -66.04
N HIS A 129 23.16 -18.58 -65.19
CA HIS A 129 21.84 -19.04 -65.63
C HIS A 129 20.78 -18.82 -64.54
N ASN A 130 19.73 -18.10 -64.92
CA ASN A 130 18.47 -17.92 -64.19
C ASN A 130 17.62 -19.20 -64.23
N SER A 131 16.87 -19.47 -63.16
CA SER A 131 15.39 -19.66 -63.22
C SER A 131 14.75 -19.92 -61.85
N SER A 132 13.63 -19.24 -61.68
CA SER A 132 12.59 -19.13 -60.63
C SER A 132 11.89 -20.39 -60.10
N SER A 133 11.09 -20.14 -59.04
CA SER A 133 9.81 -20.80 -58.66
C SER A 133 9.96 -21.94 -57.62
N ILE A 134 9.16 -22.19 -56.57
CA ILE A 134 7.77 -21.87 -56.16
C ILE A 134 7.68 -21.96 -54.62
N ALA A 135 6.76 -21.19 -54.01
CA ALA A 135 6.36 -21.26 -52.61
C ALA A 135 5.06 -22.07 -52.41
N HIS A 136 4.87 -22.52 -51.16
CA HIS A 136 3.62 -22.94 -50.50
C HIS A 136 2.94 -24.26 -50.87
N THR A 137 2.91 -25.16 -49.88
CA THR A 137 1.78 -26.05 -49.61
C THR A 137 1.52 -26.05 -48.10
N GLY A 138 0.35 -25.56 -47.71
CA GLY A 138 -0.23 -25.79 -46.39
C GLY A 138 -0.95 -27.14 -46.34
N SER A 139 -1.14 -27.66 -45.12
CA SER A 139 -2.15 -28.66 -44.80
C SER A 139 -2.58 -28.49 -43.35
N SER A 140 -3.88 -28.23 -43.20
CA SER A 140 -4.70 -28.35 -42.00
C SER A 140 -4.48 -29.70 -41.29
N ASP A 141 -4.63 -29.72 -39.95
CA ASP A 141 -5.55 -30.65 -39.28
C ASP A 141 -5.75 -30.26 -37.80
N THR A 142 -6.88 -29.57 -37.58
CA THR A 142 -7.64 -29.55 -36.33
C THR A 142 -8.27 -30.93 -36.12
N ILE A 143 -8.16 -31.54 -34.92
CA ILE A 143 -9.11 -32.52 -34.33
C ILE A 143 -8.61 -32.89 -32.92
N ASN A 144 -9.28 -32.38 -31.87
CA ASN A 144 -9.98 -33.16 -30.84
C ASN A 144 -10.17 -32.35 -29.54
N GLY A 145 -11.40 -31.88 -29.38
CA GLY A 145 -11.92 -31.40 -28.11
C GLY A 145 -12.04 -32.56 -27.12
N ILE A 146 -11.34 -32.42 -26.00
CA ILE A 146 -11.62 -33.19 -24.80
C ILE A 146 -12.51 -32.29 -23.94
N SER A 147 -13.82 -32.54 -24.03
CA SER A 147 -14.80 -32.05 -23.08
C SER A 147 -14.65 -32.84 -21.77
N THR A 148 -13.79 -32.37 -20.86
CA THR A 148 -13.83 -32.83 -19.47
C THR A 148 -14.91 -32.04 -18.71
N SER A 149 -16.12 -32.58 -18.74
CA SER A 149 -17.08 -32.41 -17.65
C SER A 149 -16.37 -32.66 -16.30
N PRO A 150 -16.42 -31.74 -15.32
CA PRO A 150 -15.95 -32.06 -13.99
C PRO A 150 -17.07 -32.80 -13.27
N LYS A 151 -17.10 -34.13 -13.41
CA LYS A 151 -17.84 -35.00 -12.50
C LYS A 151 -16.94 -35.31 -11.29
N SER A 152 -17.53 -35.12 -10.11
CA SER A 152 -17.05 -35.37 -8.75
C SER A 152 -16.04 -34.36 -8.17
N SER A 153 -16.58 -33.28 -7.60
CA SER A 153 -15.92 -32.47 -6.58
C SER A 153 -15.78 -33.27 -5.27
N THR A 154 -14.84 -34.22 -5.25
CA THR A 154 -14.18 -34.53 -3.97
C THR A 154 -13.51 -33.25 -3.52
N ASN A 155 -14.03 -32.64 -2.46
CA ASN A 155 -13.59 -31.36 -1.89
C ASN A 155 -12.09 -31.38 -1.56
N PHE A 156 -11.23 -31.12 -2.54
CA PHE A 156 -9.82 -30.79 -2.32
C PHE A 156 -9.80 -29.38 -1.72
N ARG A 157 -9.77 -29.31 -0.39
CA ARG A 157 -9.50 -28.08 0.33
C ARG A 157 -8.06 -27.69 -0.01
N GLN A 158 -7.89 -26.63 -0.79
CA GLN A 158 -6.56 -26.13 -1.16
C GLN A 158 -5.82 -25.69 0.11
N ASP A 159 -4.50 -25.86 0.16
CA ASP A 159 -3.74 -25.46 1.34
C ASP A 159 -3.65 -23.92 1.42
N ALA A 160 -3.33 -23.26 0.32
CA ALA A 160 -3.31 -21.80 0.23
C ALA A 160 -3.97 -21.31 -1.06
N CYS A 161 -4.68 -20.18 -0.99
CA CYS A 161 -5.25 -19.47 -2.14
C CYS A 161 -4.84 -17.99 -2.07
N VAL A 162 -4.40 -17.44 -3.21
CA VAL A 162 -4.11 -16.01 -3.36
C VAL A 162 -5.33 -15.34 -3.96
N VAL A 163 -5.81 -14.28 -3.34
CA VAL A 163 -7.00 -13.53 -3.78
C VAL A 163 -6.57 -12.14 -4.19
N THR A 164 -6.93 -11.73 -5.40
CA THR A 164 -6.68 -10.38 -5.94
C THR A 164 -7.96 -9.72 -6.39
N PHE A 165 -7.95 -8.38 -6.45
CA PHE A 165 -9.06 -7.58 -6.99
C PHE A 165 -8.70 -6.88 -8.30
N SER A 166 -7.44 -6.99 -8.75
CA SER A 166 -6.93 -6.42 -10.00
C SER A 166 -6.59 -7.53 -11.01
N THR A 167 -6.88 -7.27 -12.28
CA THR A 167 -6.63 -8.19 -13.41
C THR A 167 -5.14 -8.37 -13.72
N GLY A 168 -4.26 -7.57 -13.13
CA GLY A 168 -2.81 -7.70 -13.23
C GLY A 168 -2.19 -7.77 -11.84
N ILE A 169 -1.26 -8.71 -11.67
CA ILE A 169 -0.29 -8.73 -10.58
C ILE A 169 1.03 -8.30 -11.22
N SER A 170 1.70 -7.31 -10.63
CA SER A 170 3.03 -6.93 -11.10
C SER A 170 4.02 -8.09 -10.92
N ASP A 171 5.03 -8.20 -11.79
CA ASP A 171 6.07 -9.25 -11.65
C ASP A 171 6.76 -9.18 -10.28
N HIS A 172 6.86 -7.98 -9.71
CA HIS A 172 7.37 -7.74 -8.37
C HIS A 172 6.46 -8.35 -7.29
N ASP A 173 5.15 -8.12 -7.35
CA ASP A 173 4.21 -8.69 -6.39
C ASP A 173 4.17 -10.21 -6.49
N ALA A 174 4.26 -10.77 -7.70
CA ALA A 174 4.30 -12.22 -7.92
C ALA A 174 5.47 -12.89 -7.18
N VAL A 175 6.66 -12.29 -7.23
CA VAL A 175 7.86 -12.79 -6.52
C VAL A 175 7.68 -12.71 -5.00
N GLN A 176 7.12 -11.61 -4.49
CA GLN A 176 6.88 -11.42 -3.05
C GLN A 176 5.79 -12.39 -2.53
N ILE A 177 4.75 -12.63 -3.32
CA ILE A 177 3.69 -13.60 -3.00
C ILE A 177 4.26 -15.02 -2.93
N ASP A 178 5.15 -15.39 -3.86
CA ASP A 178 5.80 -16.70 -3.86
C ASP A 178 6.70 -16.90 -2.63
N LEU A 179 7.48 -15.86 -2.27
CA LEU A 179 8.28 -15.84 -1.06
C LEU A 179 7.42 -16.03 0.19
N LEU A 180 6.27 -15.34 0.24
CA LEU A 180 5.36 -15.41 1.38
C LEU A 180 4.66 -16.76 1.49
N LEU A 181 4.18 -17.31 0.37
CA LEU A 181 3.60 -18.66 0.30
C LEU A 181 4.59 -19.73 0.76
N THR A 182 5.86 -19.61 0.36
CA THR A 182 6.94 -20.50 0.80
C THR A 182 7.12 -20.45 2.32
N HIS A 183 7.04 -19.26 2.93
CA HIS A 183 7.16 -19.10 4.38
C HIS A 183 5.91 -19.56 5.15
N VAL A 184 4.71 -19.39 4.58
CA VAL A 184 3.44 -19.83 5.17
C VAL A 184 3.30 -21.35 5.15
N THR A 185 3.63 -21.98 4.03
CA THR A 185 3.36 -23.41 3.81
C THR A 185 4.54 -24.30 4.14
N GLU A 186 5.73 -23.72 4.35
CA GLU A 186 7.01 -24.44 4.51
C GLU A 186 7.35 -25.39 3.35
N MET A 187 6.63 -25.30 2.22
CA MET A 187 6.89 -26.08 1.02
C MET A 187 7.91 -25.36 0.12
N ILE A 188 8.89 -26.11 -0.39
CA ILE A 188 10.01 -25.58 -1.18
C ILE A 188 9.55 -25.03 -2.55
N LYS A 189 8.39 -25.46 -3.07
CA LYS A 189 7.80 -24.97 -4.30
C LYS A 189 6.28 -25.05 -4.23
N PHE A 190 5.60 -23.91 -4.11
CA PHE A 190 4.18 -23.82 -4.39
C PHE A 190 4.03 -23.46 -5.87
N PRO A 191 3.42 -24.30 -6.73
CA PRO A 191 3.09 -23.84 -8.06
C PRO A 191 2.05 -22.72 -7.91
N ILE A 192 2.42 -21.48 -8.24
CA ILE A 192 1.53 -20.31 -8.35
C ILE A 192 0.53 -20.59 -9.46
N LYS A 193 -0.49 -21.40 -9.17
CA LYS A 193 -1.57 -21.77 -10.08
C LYS A 193 -2.95 -21.42 -9.52
N GLN A 194 -3.01 -20.67 -8.42
CA GLN A 194 -4.25 -20.40 -7.69
C GLN A 194 -4.32 -18.95 -7.21
N THR A 195 -3.97 -18.01 -8.09
CA THR A 195 -4.48 -16.64 -7.95
C THR A 195 -5.93 -16.62 -8.41
N TYR A 196 -6.83 -16.25 -7.50
CA TYR A 196 -8.24 -16.09 -7.75
C TYR A 196 -8.57 -14.59 -7.81
N LEU A 197 -9.10 -14.15 -8.95
CA LEU A 197 -9.53 -12.77 -9.15
C LEU A 197 -10.99 -12.59 -8.71
N ILE A 198 -11.23 -11.67 -7.79
CA ILE A 198 -12.58 -11.23 -7.40
C ILE A 198 -12.88 -9.94 -8.16
N SER A 199 -13.66 -10.06 -9.23
CA SER A 199 -14.16 -8.92 -10.01
C SER A 199 -15.61 -8.54 -9.67
N SER A 200 -16.34 -9.42 -8.97
CA SER A 200 -17.74 -9.19 -8.60
C SER A 200 -18.13 -9.97 -7.33
N HIS A 201 -19.28 -9.63 -6.75
CA HIS A 201 -19.85 -10.38 -5.62
C HIS A 201 -20.23 -11.83 -5.98
N GLU A 202 -20.43 -12.14 -7.26
CA GLU A 202 -20.71 -13.50 -7.73
C GLU A 202 -19.44 -14.35 -7.74
N SER A 203 -18.32 -13.77 -8.18
CA SER A 203 -16.99 -14.40 -8.13
C SER A 203 -16.60 -14.80 -6.70
N LEU A 204 -17.05 -14.04 -5.69
CA LEU A 204 -16.79 -14.39 -4.30
C LEU A 204 -17.40 -15.76 -3.90
N LYS A 205 -18.53 -16.16 -4.50
CA LYS A 205 -19.17 -17.46 -4.22
C LYS A 205 -18.42 -18.63 -4.84
N GLU A 206 -17.69 -18.38 -5.93
CA GLU A 206 -16.89 -19.36 -6.66
C GLU A 206 -15.45 -19.45 -6.14
N CYS A 207 -15.09 -18.62 -5.15
CA CYS A 207 -13.76 -18.63 -4.54
C CYS A 207 -13.46 -20.00 -3.93
N PRO A 208 -12.31 -20.63 -4.27
CA PRO A 208 -11.99 -21.96 -3.79
C PRO A 208 -11.78 -21.97 -2.27
N LYS A 209 -12.25 -23.03 -1.61
CA LYS A 209 -12.07 -23.21 -0.16
C LYS A 209 -10.61 -23.58 0.16
N ALA A 210 -9.89 -22.65 0.77
CA ALA A 210 -8.49 -22.85 1.18
C ALA A 210 -8.33 -22.84 2.71
N LYS A 211 -7.24 -23.39 3.25
CA LYS A 211 -6.90 -23.24 4.68
C LYS A 211 -6.30 -21.86 4.99
N VAL A 212 -5.54 -21.30 4.04
CA VAL A 212 -5.00 -19.94 4.10
C VAL A 212 -5.44 -19.14 2.89
N TYR A 213 -5.91 -17.92 3.12
CA TYR A 213 -6.14 -16.91 2.10
C TYR A 213 -5.10 -15.81 2.22
N LEU A 214 -4.39 -15.53 1.13
CA LEU A 214 -3.54 -14.36 0.98
C LEU A 214 -4.29 -13.34 0.16
N VAL A 215 -4.81 -12.29 0.80
CA VAL A 215 -5.62 -11.27 0.13
C VAL A 215 -4.74 -10.08 -0.21
N LEU A 216 -4.61 -9.74 -1.49
CA LEU A 216 -3.79 -8.64 -1.97
C LEU A 216 -4.68 -7.44 -2.26
N VAL A 217 -4.40 -6.32 -1.61
CA VAL A 217 -5.13 -5.08 -1.82
C VAL A 217 -4.16 -3.93 -2.00
N ASN A 218 -4.32 -3.20 -3.11
CA ASN A 218 -3.57 -1.96 -3.32
C ASN A 218 -4.11 -0.88 -2.37
N SER A 219 -3.23 -0.38 -1.50
CA SER A 219 -3.55 0.63 -0.47
C SER A 219 -4.15 1.92 -1.03
N LEU A 220 -3.63 2.42 -2.16
CA LEU A 220 -4.14 3.63 -2.84
C LEU A 220 -5.60 3.49 -3.28
N CYS A 221 -6.01 2.27 -3.62
CA CYS A 221 -7.35 1.97 -4.13
C CYS A 221 -8.40 1.82 -3.01
N LEU A 222 -8.03 2.04 -1.75
CA LEU A 222 -8.95 2.10 -0.60
C LEU A 222 -9.13 3.53 -0.05
N ILE A 223 -8.29 4.48 -0.48
CA ILE A 223 -8.21 5.84 0.08
C ILE A 223 -8.90 6.87 -0.80
N SER A 224 -9.07 6.57 -2.10
CA SER A 224 -9.67 7.46 -3.09
C SER A 224 -11.08 7.95 -2.70
N ASP A 225 -11.75 7.27 -1.77
CA ASP A 225 -13.07 7.63 -1.28
C ASP A 225 -13.07 8.79 -0.27
N ASN A 226 -11.97 9.05 0.44
CA ASN A 226 -11.92 10.05 1.53
C ASN A 226 -11.46 11.45 1.11
N LEU A 227 -10.95 11.64 -0.11
CA LEU A 227 -10.50 12.95 -0.63
C LEU A 227 -11.48 13.60 -1.62
N GLY A 228 -12.65 13.00 -1.84
CA GLY A 228 -13.64 13.43 -2.83
C GLY A 228 -14.55 14.59 -2.40
N ASN A 229 -14.03 15.64 -1.75
CA ASN A 229 -14.81 16.86 -1.46
C ASN A 229 -14.34 18.02 -2.35
N GLY A 230 -14.45 17.82 -3.67
CA GLY A 230 -14.21 18.85 -4.67
C GLY A 230 -15.34 18.89 -5.69
N ASN A 231 -15.90 20.08 -5.91
CA ASN A 231 -16.81 20.41 -7.01
C ASN A 231 -16.17 20.00 -8.35
N GLY A 232 -16.68 18.95 -8.98
CA GLY A 232 -16.23 18.44 -10.28
C GLY A 232 -17.43 17.89 -11.05
N GLY A 233 -17.49 18.17 -12.35
CA GLY A 233 -18.66 17.97 -13.21
C GLY A 233 -19.13 16.52 -13.37
N SER A 234 -20.15 16.32 -14.21
CA SER A 234 -20.90 15.05 -14.36
C SER A 234 -20.07 13.78 -14.61
N ASP A 235 -18.85 13.92 -15.13
CA ASP A 235 -17.94 12.78 -15.39
C ASP A 235 -17.20 12.27 -14.14
N ASP A 236 -17.13 13.08 -13.06
CA ASP A 236 -16.53 12.68 -11.78
C ASP A 236 -17.51 11.89 -10.90
N ALA A 237 -18.81 12.08 -11.09
CA ALA A 237 -19.85 11.34 -10.36
C ALA A 237 -19.82 9.84 -10.70
N ASP A 238 -19.61 9.50 -11.97
CA ASP A 238 -19.56 8.12 -12.47
C ASP A 238 -18.25 7.39 -12.08
N ARG A 239 -17.15 8.15 -11.92
CA ARG A 239 -15.90 7.60 -11.38
C ARG A 239 -15.95 7.37 -9.87
N ARG A 240 -16.62 8.26 -9.13
CA ARG A 240 -16.83 8.11 -7.68
C ARG A 240 -17.75 6.93 -7.37
N SER A 241 -18.83 6.75 -8.12
CA SER A 241 -19.76 5.61 -7.93
C SER A 241 -19.05 4.27 -8.14
N LYS A 242 -18.18 4.18 -9.17
CA LYS A 242 -17.38 2.99 -9.45
C LYS A 242 -16.33 2.70 -8.36
N HIS A 243 -15.60 3.71 -7.90
CA HIS A 243 -14.63 3.55 -6.82
C HIS A 243 -15.27 3.12 -5.50
N GLN A 244 -16.40 3.73 -5.14
CA GLN A 244 -17.16 3.36 -3.96
C GLN A 244 -17.68 1.91 -4.02
N GLN A 245 -18.10 1.46 -5.21
CA GLN A 245 -18.52 0.09 -5.44
C GLN A 245 -17.34 -0.90 -5.31
N ASP A 246 -16.15 -0.54 -5.81
CA ASP A 246 -14.93 -1.35 -5.69
C ASP A 246 -14.47 -1.50 -4.24
N THR A 247 -14.48 -0.41 -3.46
CA THR A 247 -14.17 -0.45 -2.02
C THR A 247 -15.17 -1.32 -1.26
N THR A 248 -16.46 -1.18 -1.56
CA THR A 248 -17.52 -1.99 -0.95
C THR A 248 -17.33 -3.48 -1.25
N LEU A 249 -16.98 -3.83 -2.50
CA LEU A 249 -16.70 -5.21 -2.91
C LEU A 249 -15.51 -5.79 -2.13
N LYS A 250 -14.41 -5.04 -2.01
CA LYS A 250 -13.20 -5.47 -1.27
C LYS A 250 -13.50 -5.72 0.20
N MET A 251 -14.15 -4.76 0.86
CA MET A 251 -14.47 -4.86 2.28
C MET A 251 -15.48 -5.98 2.57
N THR A 252 -16.46 -6.17 1.70
CA THR A 252 -17.42 -7.28 1.81
C THR A 252 -16.74 -8.63 1.61
N SER A 253 -15.83 -8.72 0.63
CA SER A 253 -15.04 -9.93 0.36
C SER A 253 -14.14 -10.27 1.55
N LEU A 254 -13.47 -9.27 2.13
CA LEU A 254 -12.61 -9.44 3.30
C LEU A 254 -13.40 -9.97 4.52
N ARG A 255 -14.58 -9.40 4.78
CA ARG A 255 -15.47 -9.87 5.85
C ARG A 255 -15.90 -11.31 5.63
N LEU A 256 -16.33 -11.67 4.41
CA LEU A 256 -16.76 -13.03 4.12
C LEU A 256 -15.62 -14.04 4.25
N LEU A 257 -14.43 -13.69 3.76
CA LEU A 257 -13.24 -14.52 3.91
C LEU A 257 -12.85 -14.66 5.39
N ASN A 258 -12.93 -13.60 6.20
CA ASN A 258 -12.60 -13.67 7.62
C ASN A 258 -13.63 -14.46 8.45
N MET A 259 -14.90 -14.49 8.02
CA MET A 259 -15.93 -15.36 8.60
C MET A 259 -15.75 -16.84 8.23
N SER A 260 -14.92 -17.13 7.22
CA SER A 260 -14.56 -18.52 6.91
C SER A 260 -13.62 -19.07 8.00
N SER A 261 -13.68 -20.37 8.28
CA SER A 261 -12.79 -21.07 9.24
C SER A 261 -11.32 -21.15 8.79
N SER A 262 -10.87 -20.22 7.96
CA SER A 262 -9.58 -20.20 7.28
C SER A 262 -8.76 -19.01 7.76
N LEU A 263 -7.43 -19.13 7.71
CA LEU A 263 -6.55 -18.03 8.06
C LEU A 263 -6.51 -17.02 6.92
N VAL A 264 -7.01 -15.82 7.15
CA VAL A 264 -6.89 -14.69 6.22
C VAL A 264 -5.69 -13.85 6.61
N ILE A 265 -4.76 -13.67 5.68
CA ILE A 265 -3.66 -12.70 5.79
C ILE A 265 -3.91 -11.62 4.73
N LEU A 266 -4.07 -10.38 5.19
CA LEU A 266 -4.24 -9.23 4.32
C LEU A 266 -2.86 -8.63 4.02
N VAL A 267 -2.56 -8.47 2.74
CA VAL A 267 -1.32 -7.91 2.23
C VAL A 267 -1.66 -6.61 1.50
N LEU A 268 -1.30 -5.50 2.11
CA LEU A 268 -1.41 -4.18 1.50
C LEU A 268 -0.20 -3.97 0.58
N THR A 269 -0.46 -4.00 -0.72
CA THR A 269 0.54 -3.68 -1.74
C THR A 269 0.50 -2.19 -2.07
N ASN A 270 1.61 -1.70 -2.62
CA ASN A 270 1.74 -0.31 -2.96
C ASN A 270 2.38 -0.14 -4.33
N GLU A 271 1.54 -0.07 -5.38
CA GLU A 271 2.04 0.05 -6.74
C GLU A 271 2.51 1.48 -7.05
N HIS A 272 3.52 1.55 -7.93
CA HIS A 272 4.22 2.65 -8.62
C HIS A 272 3.92 4.14 -8.34
N GLY A 273 2.72 4.56 -7.95
CA GLY A 273 2.41 5.94 -7.57
C GLY A 273 3.01 6.36 -6.22
N SER A 274 3.24 5.40 -5.33
CA SER A 274 3.62 5.66 -3.94
C SER A 274 5.11 5.59 -3.63
N GLN A 275 5.95 5.20 -4.59
CA GLN A 275 7.42 5.34 -4.44
C GLN A 275 7.85 6.81 -4.31
N LYS A 276 6.95 7.76 -4.63
CA LYS A 276 7.13 9.21 -4.45
C LYS A 276 6.73 9.72 -3.07
N LEU A 277 6.04 8.91 -2.26
CA LEU A 277 5.58 9.29 -0.92
C LEU A 277 6.66 8.93 0.12
N SER A 278 6.85 9.81 1.11
CA SER A 278 7.81 9.56 2.19
C SER A 278 7.31 8.48 3.14
N ASP A 279 8.22 7.76 3.80
CA ASP A 279 7.90 6.68 4.75
C ASP A 279 6.88 7.09 5.83
N HIS A 280 6.88 8.36 6.25
CA HIS A 280 5.88 8.89 7.18
C HIS A 280 4.49 9.02 6.56
N ALA A 281 4.39 9.48 5.31
CA ALA A 281 3.12 9.56 4.60
C ALA A 281 2.53 8.16 4.39
N LEU A 282 3.39 7.19 4.09
CA LEU A 282 3.07 5.77 3.95
C LEU A 282 2.52 5.17 5.25
N TYR A 283 3.22 5.41 6.36
CA TYR A 283 2.79 4.98 7.69
C TYR A 283 1.42 5.58 8.09
N ASN A 284 1.26 6.89 7.95
CA ASN A 284 0.01 7.58 8.27
C ASN A 284 -1.15 7.10 7.41
N THR A 285 -0.88 6.79 6.14
CA THR A 285 -1.86 6.23 5.21
C THR A 285 -2.33 4.86 5.66
N THR A 286 -1.41 3.99 6.09
CA THR A 286 -1.74 2.67 6.63
C THR A 286 -2.56 2.80 7.92
N LEU A 287 -2.18 3.70 8.82
CA LEU A 287 -2.93 3.95 10.06
C LEU A 287 -4.35 4.45 9.77
N SER A 288 -4.50 5.38 8.84
CA SER A 288 -5.80 5.90 8.42
C SER A 288 -6.70 4.78 7.86
N LEU A 289 -6.14 3.87 7.05
CA LEU A 289 -6.87 2.70 6.55
C LEU A 289 -7.32 1.75 7.67
N ILE A 290 -6.43 1.46 8.63
CA ILE A 290 -6.75 0.61 9.78
C ILE A 290 -7.88 1.23 10.61
N GLN A 291 -7.84 2.54 10.86
CA GLN A 291 -8.86 3.25 11.64
C GLN A 291 -10.20 3.38 10.91
N SER A 292 -10.19 3.43 9.58
CA SER A 292 -11.39 3.66 8.79
C SER A 292 -12.24 2.39 8.58
N TYR A 293 -11.67 1.20 8.81
CA TYR A 293 -12.29 -0.06 8.44
C TYR A 293 -12.13 -1.15 9.51
N ASP A 294 -13.21 -1.49 10.21
CA ASP A 294 -13.22 -2.50 11.30
C ASP A 294 -12.61 -3.84 10.90
N ALA A 295 -12.90 -4.33 9.69
CA ALA A 295 -12.38 -5.63 9.23
C ALA A 295 -10.86 -5.61 9.02
N ILE A 296 -10.29 -4.46 8.65
CA ILE A 296 -8.84 -4.28 8.56
C ILE A 296 -8.25 -4.14 9.96
N GLN A 297 -8.92 -3.40 10.85
CA GLN A 297 -8.52 -3.25 12.25
C GLN A 297 -8.45 -4.59 12.97
N GLU A 298 -9.44 -5.45 12.79
CA GLU A 298 -9.49 -6.79 13.37
C GLU A 298 -8.33 -7.67 12.87
N LEU A 299 -8.03 -7.63 11.57
CA LEU A 299 -6.87 -8.35 11.02
C LEU A 299 -5.55 -7.78 11.55
N ALA A 300 -5.45 -6.46 11.69
CA ALA A 300 -4.28 -5.80 12.25
C ALA A 300 -4.04 -6.16 13.72
N SER A 301 -5.09 -6.14 14.56
CA SER A 301 -4.98 -6.50 15.98
C SER A 301 -4.60 -7.96 16.18
N ASN A 302 -4.95 -8.83 15.23
CA ASN A 302 -4.56 -10.24 15.22
C ASN A 302 -3.19 -10.50 14.57
N GLY A 303 -2.46 -9.46 14.17
CA GLY A 303 -1.16 -9.58 13.49
C GLY A 303 -1.23 -10.18 12.08
N ARG A 304 -2.41 -10.20 11.46
CA ARG A 304 -2.66 -10.78 10.13
C ARG A 304 -2.64 -9.75 9.00
N LEU A 305 -2.27 -8.52 9.32
CA LEU A 305 -2.07 -7.45 8.35
C LEU A 305 -0.58 -7.28 8.05
N LEU A 306 -0.23 -7.32 6.77
CA LEU A 306 1.11 -7.07 6.26
C LEU A 306 1.08 -5.89 5.29
N THR A 307 2.15 -5.12 5.28
CA THR A 307 2.37 -4.03 4.34
C THR A 307 3.64 -4.31 3.53
N ILE A 308 3.52 -4.26 2.21
CA ILE A 308 4.65 -4.38 1.28
C ILE A 308 4.95 -3.00 0.71
N TRP A 309 6.18 -2.53 0.93
CA TRP A 309 6.69 -1.27 0.41
C TRP A 309 7.75 -1.48 -0.68
N LYS A 310 8.78 -2.27 -0.33
CA LYS A 310 9.83 -2.74 -1.25
C LYS A 310 9.99 -4.24 -1.08
N ASP A 311 10.33 -4.65 0.14
CA ASP A 311 10.46 -6.06 0.54
C ASP A 311 9.76 -6.29 1.88
N PHE A 312 9.44 -7.55 2.16
CA PHE A 312 9.03 -7.95 3.51
C PHE A 312 10.21 -7.86 4.47
N SER A 313 9.97 -7.29 5.65
CA SER A 313 10.96 -7.33 6.72
C SER A 313 11.15 -8.77 7.22
N PRO A 314 12.36 -9.14 7.69
CA PRO A 314 12.61 -10.45 8.29
C PRO A 314 11.66 -10.77 9.46
N TYR A 315 11.23 -9.73 10.19
CA TYR A 315 10.24 -9.86 11.25
C TYR A 315 8.86 -10.26 10.72
N GLN A 316 8.38 -9.61 9.65
CA GLN A 316 7.12 -9.98 8.98
C GLN A 316 7.18 -11.42 8.47
N LEU A 317 8.27 -11.82 7.79
CA LEU A 317 8.42 -13.19 7.29
C LEU A 317 8.45 -14.23 8.42
N SER A 318 9.16 -13.95 9.52
CA SER A 318 9.20 -14.80 10.71
C SER A 318 7.83 -14.92 11.38
N HIS A 319 7.08 -13.82 11.48
CA HIS A 319 5.73 -13.81 12.01
C HIS A 319 4.78 -14.65 11.15
N VAL A 320 4.84 -14.45 9.84
CA VAL A 320 4.03 -15.19 8.85
C VAL A 320 4.33 -16.69 8.91
N LYS A 321 5.60 -17.07 9.08
CA LYS A 321 5.99 -18.47 9.29
C LYS A 321 5.36 -19.06 10.55
N LYS A 322 5.30 -18.30 11.65
CA LYS A 322 4.62 -18.75 12.88
C LYS A 322 3.11 -18.92 12.68
N LEU A 323 2.47 -18.01 11.95
CA LEU A 323 1.05 -18.11 11.59
C LEU A 323 0.78 -19.33 10.70
N GLY A 324 1.64 -19.57 9.71
CA GLY A 324 1.55 -20.75 8.85
C GLY A 324 1.63 -22.05 9.65
N ARG A 325 2.59 -22.16 10.56
CA ARG A 325 2.76 -23.34 11.44
C ARG A 325 1.54 -23.65 12.31
N SER A 326 0.82 -22.63 12.80
CA SER A 326 -0.36 -22.87 13.63
C SER A 326 -1.52 -23.44 12.82
N VAL A 327 -1.64 -23.07 11.54
CA VAL A 327 -2.70 -23.55 10.64
C VAL A 327 -2.36 -24.88 10.01
N PHE A 328 -1.12 -25.05 9.57
CA PHE A 328 -0.65 -26.27 8.91
C PHE A 328 -0.14 -27.32 9.86
N SER A 329 -0.12 -27.03 11.17
CA SER A 329 0.33 -27.89 12.28
C SER A 329 0.77 -29.26 11.78
N LEU A 330 2.06 -29.36 11.46
CA LEU A 330 2.75 -30.64 11.46
C LEU A 330 2.55 -31.18 12.88
N LYS A 331 1.49 -31.97 13.07
CA LYS A 331 1.43 -33.00 14.10
C LYS A 331 2.65 -33.89 13.86
N GLY A 332 3.74 -33.50 14.50
CA GLY A 332 5.03 -34.13 14.45
C GLY A 332 5.61 -34.21 15.84
N LYS A 333 4.82 -34.72 16.79
CA LYS A 333 5.16 -35.86 17.66
C LYS A 333 3.90 -36.35 18.37
#